data_AF-A0A7C5C3H5-F1
#
_entry.id   AF-A0A7C5C3H5-F1
#
_cell.length_a   1.000
_cell.length_b   1.000
_cell.length_c   1.000
_cell.angle_alpha   90.00
_cell.angle_beta   90.00
_cell.angle_gamma   90.00
#
_symmetry.space_group_name_H-M   'P 1'
#
loop_
_entity.id
_entity.type
_entity.pdbx_description
1 polymer ?
#
loop_
_entity_poly.entity_id
_entity_poly.type
_entity_poly.pdbx_seq_one_letter_code
_entity_poly.pdbx_strand_id
1 'polypeptide(L)'
;MSFRKLLLTLFLIFVVFPTLLVILGGGALFWFAQKKVMPTVENLTKEISNNNLFPASLQNLKLIPATTSKEHEKGLSDLFELKDADGMIFLFDKKEKRIFWNKNTHLDLILFWISDKNIVGMDYLPSIEKTKEIKMISSPEPVDSVVEYVIKKDDDFFIFSPLRNISLPLKIKGLARNDWFSGGEMMLSILDENKKVISQKKIFSQEKDPD
;
A
#
# COMPACT_ATOMS: atom_id res chain seq x y z
N MET A 1 7.80 -41.39 -49.23
CA MET A 1 7.88 -41.12 -47.76
C MET A 1 7.57 -42.42 -47.03
N SER A 2 8.22 -42.74 -45.89
CA SER A 2 7.87 -43.97 -45.15
C SER A 2 6.61 -43.78 -44.30
N PHE A 3 5.83 -44.85 -44.11
CA PHE A 3 4.55 -44.82 -43.39
C PHE A 3 4.65 -44.19 -41.99
N ARG A 4 5.72 -44.52 -41.24
CA ARG A 4 6.00 -43.91 -39.92
C ARG A 4 6.21 -42.39 -39.98
N LYS A 5 6.86 -41.88 -41.03
CA LYS A 5 7.03 -40.42 -41.23
C LYS A 5 5.71 -39.75 -41.59
N LEU A 6 4.89 -40.37 -42.45
CA LEU A 6 3.55 -39.87 -42.78
C LEU A 6 2.65 -39.77 -41.54
N LEU A 7 2.64 -40.81 -40.71
CA LEU A 7 1.84 -40.84 -39.47
C LEU A 7 2.26 -39.75 -38.47
N LEU A 8 3.56 -39.52 -38.30
CA LEU A 8 4.10 -38.43 -37.47
C LEU A 8 3.73 -37.04 -38.01
N THR A 9 3.82 -36.83 -39.32
CA THR A 9 3.41 -35.55 -39.95
C THR A 9 1.92 -35.27 -39.73
N LEU A 10 1.06 -36.28 -39.87
CA LEU A 10 -0.37 -36.16 -39.58
C LEU A 10 -0.63 -35.83 -38.10
N PHE A 11 0.03 -36.51 -37.17
CA PHE A 11 -0.12 -36.24 -35.73
C PHE A 11 0.24 -34.80 -35.35
N LEU A 12 1.35 -34.27 -35.88
CA LEU A 12 1.77 -32.88 -35.64
C LEU A 12 0.72 -31.87 -36.16
N ILE A 13 0.18 -32.10 -37.35
CA ILE A 13 -0.80 -31.21 -37.99
C ILE A 13 -2.17 -31.26 -37.31
N PHE A 14 -2.64 -32.45 -36.90
CA PHE A 14 -4.00 -32.62 -36.38
C PHE A 14 -4.12 -32.59 -34.84
N VAL A 15 -3.02 -32.67 -34.09
CA VAL A 15 -3.03 -32.66 -32.61
C VAL A 15 -2.23 -31.50 -32.02
N VAL A 16 -0.99 -31.28 -32.48
CA VAL A 16 -0.08 -30.28 -31.87
C VAL A 16 -0.36 -28.87 -32.39
N PHE A 17 -0.61 -28.70 -33.69
CA PHE A 17 -0.91 -27.39 -34.26
C PHE A 17 -2.23 -26.76 -33.74
N PRO A 18 -3.36 -27.50 -33.61
CA PRO A 18 -4.61 -26.92 -33.09
C PRO A 18 -4.53 -26.58 -31.60
N THR A 19 -3.83 -27.39 -30.80
CA THR A 19 -3.64 -27.09 -29.36
C THR A 19 -2.76 -25.86 -29.16
N LEU A 20 -1.71 -25.68 -29.98
CA LEU A 20 -0.93 -24.44 -29.98
C LEU A 20 -1.78 -23.21 -30.35
N LEU A 21 -2.66 -23.32 -31.34
CA LEU A 21 -3.58 -22.24 -31.72
C LEU A 21 -4.61 -21.91 -30.62
N VAL A 22 -5.10 -22.90 -29.87
CA VAL A 22 -6.00 -22.66 -28.73
C VAL A 22 -5.27 -21.94 -27.58
N ILE A 23 -4.02 -22.31 -27.29
CA ILE A 23 -3.20 -21.66 -26.26
C ILE A 23 -2.88 -20.21 -26.65
N LEU A 24 -2.40 -19.97 -27.88
CA LEU A 24 -2.03 -18.64 -28.37
C LEU A 24 -3.26 -17.74 -28.60
N GLY A 25 -4.32 -18.27 -29.21
CA GLY A 25 -5.57 -17.56 -29.47
C GLY A 25 -6.36 -17.28 -28.18
N GLY A 26 -6.40 -18.22 -27.25
CA GLY A 26 -6.98 -18.03 -25.91
C GLY A 26 -6.23 -16.97 -25.12
N GLY A 27 -4.89 -16.99 -25.13
CA GLY A 27 -4.06 -15.95 -24.50
C GLY A 27 -4.30 -14.56 -25.11
N ALA A 28 -4.38 -14.46 -26.44
CA ALA A 28 -4.69 -13.21 -27.12
C ALA A 28 -6.10 -12.68 -26.79
N LEU A 29 -7.12 -13.54 -26.81
CA LEU A 29 -8.50 -13.16 -26.45
C LEU A 29 -8.60 -12.73 -24.98
N PHE A 30 -7.91 -13.41 -24.07
CA PHE A 30 -7.84 -13.04 -22.65
C PHE A 30 -7.16 -11.67 -22.44
N TRP A 31 -6.05 -11.41 -23.16
CA TRP A 31 -5.36 -10.12 -23.14
C TRP A 31 -6.22 -8.96 -23.68
N PHE A 32 -6.94 -9.19 -24.80
CA PHE A 32 -7.89 -8.20 -25.34
C PHE A 32 -9.14 -8.02 -24.47
N ALA A 33 -9.59 -9.06 -23.75
CA ALA A 33 -10.69 -8.96 -22.79
C ALA A 33 -10.30 -8.10 -21.58
N GLN A 34 -9.11 -8.32 -21.01
CA GLN A 34 -8.55 -7.45 -19.96
C GLN A 34 -8.47 -5.98 -20.43
N LYS A 35 -7.98 -5.74 -21.66
CA LYS A 35 -7.77 -4.40 -22.21
C LYS A 35 -9.06 -3.61 -22.53
N LYS A 36 -10.23 -4.25 -22.52
CA LYS A 36 -11.53 -3.59 -22.77
C LYS A 36 -12.27 -3.08 -21.53
N VAL A 37 -11.84 -3.46 -20.33
CA VAL A 37 -12.62 -3.23 -19.08
C VAL A 37 -12.03 -2.13 -18.20
N MET A 38 -10.72 -1.85 -18.30
CA MET A 38 -10.07 -0.76 -17.56
C MET A 38 -10.19 0.57 -18.32
N PRO A 39 -10.81 1.62 -17.74
CA PRO A 39 -10.64 2.98 -18.22
C PRO A 39 -9.16 3.39 -18.11
N THR A 40 -8.71 4.32 -18.96
CA THR A 40 -7.35 4.86 -18.86
C THR A 40 -7.12 5.45 -17.47
N VAL A 41 -6.05 5.03 -16.79
CA VAL A 41 -5.73 5.47 -15.41
C VAL A 41 -5.80 6.99 -15.28
N GLU A 42 -5.28 7.73 -16.25
CA GLU A 42 -5.35 9.19 -16.33
C GLU A 42 -6.78 9.76 -16.17
N ASN A 43 -7.79 9.14 -16.78
CA ASN A 43 -9.18 9.59 -16.69
C ASN A 43 -9.76 9.33 -15.30
N LEU A 44 -9.47 8.15 -14.71
CA LEU A 44 -9.90 7.83 -13.36
C LEU A 44 -9.20 8.71 -12.33
N THR A 45 -7.88 8.93 -12.42
CA THR A 45 -7.13 9.84 -11.53
C THR A 45 -7.65 11.28 -11.66
N LYS A 46 -8.03 11.74 -12.87
CA LYS A 46 -8.71 13.04 -13.06
C LYS A 46 -10.07 13.10 -12.38
N GLU A 47 -10.90 12.07 -12.51
CA GLU A 47 -12.22 11.98 -11.84
C GLU A 47 -12.08 11.97 -10.31
N ILE A 48 -11.16 11.14 -9.79
CA ILE A 48 -10.71 11.04 -8.40
C ILE A 48 -10.28 12.39 -7.83
N SER A 49 -9.48 13.16 -8.59
CA SER A 49 -9.04 14.50 -8.23
C SER A 49 -10.20 15.51 -8.25
N ASN A 50 -10.96 15.58 -9.36
CA ASN A 50 -12.04 16.55 -9.57
C ASN A 50 -13.15 16.44 -8.51
N ASN A 51 -13.47 15.21 -8.08
CA ASN A 51 -14.54 14.95 -7.11
C ASN A 51 -14.14 15.29 -5.65
N ASN A 52 -12.94 15.82 -5.41
CA ASN A 52 -12.40 16.15 -4.09
C ASN A 52 -12.58 14.98 -3.10
N LEU A 53 -12.35 13.75 -3.55
CA LEU A 53 -12.75 12.54 -2.83
C LEU A 53 -11.80 12.20 -1.66
N PHE A 54 -10.66 12.91 -1.54
CA PHE A 54 -9.58 12.63 -0.58
C PHE A 54 -9.23 13.85 0.28
N PRO A 55 -8.69 13.62 1.50
CA PRO A 55 -8.15 14.68 2.32
C PRO A 55 -7.05 15.46 1.58
N ALA A 56 -7.01 16.78 1.78
CA ALA A 56 -6.14 17.70 1.04
C ALA A 56 -4.65 17.33 1.06
N SER A 57 -4.18 16.66 2.12
CA SER A 57 -2.81 16.15 2.27
C SER A 57 -2.43 15.07 1.24
N LEU A 58 -3.39 14.43 0.57
CA LEU A 58 -3.15 13.36 -0.40
C LEU A 58 -3.52 13.75 -1.85
N GLN A 59 -4.08 14.95 -2.08
CA GLN A 59 -4.61 15.36 -3.39
C GLN A 59 -3.55 15.56 -4.49
N ASN A 60 -2.29 15.71 -4.12
CA ASN A 60 -1.16 15.83 -5.06
C ASN A 60 -0.55 14.47 -5.46
N LEU A 61 -1.03 13.35 -4.92
CA LEU A 61 -0.50 12.02 -5.21
C LEU A 61 -1.11 11.43 -6.49
N LYS A 62 -0.26 10.93 -7.38
CA LYS A 62 -0.66 10.19 -8.58
C LYS A 62 -0.92 8.72 -8.21
N LEU A 63 -2.14 8.42 -7.80
CA LEU A 63 -2.55 7.09 -7.31
C LEU A 63 -3.24 6.28 -8.41
N ILE A 64 -2.92 4.98 -8.46
CA ILE A 64 -3.61 3.99 -9.32
C ILE A 64 -4.91 3.56 -8.62
N PRO A 65 -6.08 3.64 -9.27
CA PRO A 65 -7.33 3.17 -8.68
C PRO A 65 -7.44 1.63 -8.69
N ALA A 66 -7.96 1.09 -7.59
CA ALA A 66 -8.47 -0.27 -7.46
C ALA A 66 -9.93 -0.20 -7.01
N THR A 67 -10.85 -0.64 -7.87
CA THR A 67 -12.31 -0.52 -7.65
C THR A 67 -13.03 -1.87 -7.70
N THR A 68 -12.41 -2.90 -8.27
CA THR A 68 -12.93 -4.27 -8.27
C THR A 68 -12.25 -5.12 -7.21
N SER A 69 -12.95 -6.14 -6.69
CA SER A 69 -12.39 -7.06 -5.69
C SER A 69 -11.11 -7.78 -6.15
N LYS A 70 -10.91 -7.96 -7.47
CA LYS A 70 -9.69 -8.54 -8.03
C LYS A 70 -8.51 -7.58 -7.98
N GLU A 71 -8.75 -6.28 -8.16
CA GLU A 71 -7.72 -5.25 -7.97
C GLU A 71 -7.43 -5.06 -6.48
N HIS A 72 -8.45 -5.15 -5.61
CA HIS A 72 -8.27 -5.13 -4.16
C HIS A 72 -7.47 -6.33 -3.64
N GLU A 73 -7.71 -7.54 -4.14
CA GLU A 73 -6.93 -8.74 -3.77
C GLU A 73 -5.49 -8.66 -4.28
N LYS A 74 -5.27 -8.08 -5.47
CA LYS A 74 -3.93 -7.92 -6.04
C LYS A 74 -3.12 -6.84 -5.32
N GLY A 75 -3.68 -5.65 -5.11
CA GLY A 75 -2.95 -4.48 -4.67
C GLY A 75 -1.68 -4.21 -5.51
N LEU A 76 -0.62 -3.78 -4.83
CA LEU A 76 0.73 -3.66 -5.40
C LEU A 76 1.57 -4.97 -5.39
N SER A 77 0.93 -6.14 -5.29
CA SER A 77 1.64 -7.44 -5.28
C SER A 77 2.34 -7.75 -6.61
N ASP A 78 3.44 -8.52 -6.49
CA ASP A 78 4.38 -8.91 -7.54
C ASP A 78 5.09 -7.72 -8.25
N LEU A 79 4.99 -6.50 -7.69
CA LEU A 79 5.71 -5.31 -8.18
C LEU A 79 6.96 -5.03 -7.33
N PHE A 80 8.07 -4.73 -7.99
CA PHE A 80 9.36 -4.35 -7.39
C PHE A 80 9.68 -2.85 -7.49
N GLU A 81 8.93 -2.12 -8.32
CA GLU A 81 9.09 -0.68 -8.54
C GLU A 81 7.75 -0.08 -8.99
N LEU A 82 7.52 1.20 -8.70
CA LEU A 82 6.37 1.97 -9.17
C LEU A 82 6.87 3.30 -9.76
N LYS A 83 7.07 3.34 -11.08
CA LYS A 83 7.71 4.47 -11.79
C LYS A 83 6.78 5.66 -12.02
N ASP A 84 5.55 5.38 -12.43
CA ASP A 84 4.59 6.38 -12.92
C ASP A 84 3.47 6.69 -11.92
N ALA A 85 3.60 6.28 -10.66
CA ALA A 85 2.61 6.52 -9.61
C ALA A 85 3.27 6.56 -8.22
N ASP A 86 2.60 7.22 -7.27
CA ASP A 86 3.03 7.29 -5.87
C ASP A 86 2.46 6.14 -5.02
N GLY A 87 1.47 5.42 -5.56
CA GLY A 87 0.77 4.38 -4.83
C GLY A 87 -0.47 3.84 -5.54
N MET A 88 -1.24 3.04 -4.80
CA MET A 88 -2.56 2.54 -5.19
C MET A 88 -3.62 3.03 -4.21
N ILE A 89 -4.85 3.26 -4.71
CA ILE A 89 -6.00 3.67 -3.91
C ILE A 89 -7.19 2.74 -4.09
N PHE A 90 -7.68 2.23 -2.97
CA PHE A 90 -8.72 1.23 -2.88
C PHE A 90 -10.00 1.93 -2.49
N LEU A 91 -11.03 1.82 -3.34
CA LEU A 91 -12.35 2.40 -3.10
C LEU A 91 -13.36 1.28 -2.81
N PHE A 92 -14.15 1.42 -1.75
CA PHE A 92 -15.09 0.39 -1.30
C PHE A 92 -16.54 0.89 -1.30
N ASP A 93 -17.46 0.11 -1.88
CA ASP A 93 -18.91 0.41 -1.90
C ASP A 93 -19.55 0.55 -0.51
N LYS A 94 -18.84 0.08 0.54
CA LYS A 94 -19.29 0.07 1.92
C LYS A 94 -18.15 0.44 2.86
N LYS A 95 -18.49 1.24 3.87
CA LYS A 95 -17.60 1.61 4.97
C LYS A 95 -17.54 0.48 6.01
N GLU A 96 -16.46 -0.31 5.99
CA GLU A 96 -16.30 -1.52 6.80
C GLU A 96 -14.87 -1.62 7.33
N LYS A 97 -14.61 -2.44 8.37
CA LYS A 97 -13.24 -2.65 8.87
C LYS A 97 -12.46 -3.46 7.81
N ARG A 98 -11.34 -2.92 7.32
CA ARG A 98 -10.52 -3.54 6.27
C ARG A 98 -9.30 -4.26 6.88
N ILE A 99 -8.74 -5.20 6.12
CA ILE A 99 -7.49 -5.90 6.42
C ILE A 99 -6.63 -5.88 5.16
N PHE A 100 -5.37 -5.54 5.31
CA PHE A 100 -4.34 -5.52 4.26
C PHE A 100 -3.19 -6.45 4.66
N TRP A 101 -2.45 -6.95 3.68
CA TRP A 101 -1.29 -7.83 3.88
C TRP A 101 -0.13 -7.47 2.97
N ASN A 102 1.07 -7.94 3.29
CA ASN A 102 2.25 -7.81 2.42
C ASN A 102 2.56 -9.08 1.60
N LYS A 103 1.61 -10.00 1.46
CA LYS A 103 1.80 -11.26 0.70
C LYS A 103 2.17 -10.92 -0.75
N ASN A 104 3.36 -11.35 -1.20
CA ASN A 104 3.96 -11.03 -2.50
C ASN A 104 4.22 -9.52 -2.73
N THR A 105 4.22 -8.68 -1.69
CA THR A 105 4.46 -7.25 -1.82
C THR A 105 5.95 -6.95 -1.61
N HIS A 106 6.68 -6.64 -2.69
CA HIS A 106 8.13 -6.37 -2.65
C HIS A 106 8.46 -4.90 -2.36
N LEU A 107 7.44 -4.03 -2.28
CA LEU A 107 7.55 -2.62 -1.93
C LEU A 107 7.29 -2.39 -0.44
N ASP A 108 7.92 -1.36 0.10
CA ASP A 108 7.59 -0.80 1.42
C ASP A 108 6.41 0.16 1.28
N LEU A 109 5.35 -0.06 2.07
CA LEU A 109 4.11 0.71 1.95
C LEU A 109 3.73 1.44 3.25
N ILE A 110 3.21 2.66 3.13
CA ILE A 110 2.38 3.30 4.16
C ILE A 110 0.92 3.11 3.78
N LEU A 111 0.13 2.53 4.68
CA LEU A 111 -1.32 2.46 4.57
C LEU A 111 -1.92 3.72 5.20
N PHE A 112 -2.65 4.52 4.43
CA PHE A 112 -3.51 5.58 4.96
C PHE A 112 -4.95 5.07 5.02
N TRP A 113 -5.50 4.96 6.23
CA TRP A 113 -6.88 4.53 6.48
C TRP A 113 -7.83 5.73 6.39
N ILE A 114 -8.79 5.73 5.45
CA ILE A 114 -9.63 6.91 5.15
C ILE A 114 -11.13 6.64 5.43
N SER A 115 -11.75 7.60 6.12
CA SER A 115 -13.09 7.51 6.69
C SER A 115 -13.79 8.88 6.55
N ASP A 116 -14.83 8.93 5.71
CA ASP A 116 -15.54 10.16 5.31
C ASP A 116 -14.59 11.30 4.88
N LYS A 117 -13.59 10.95 4.06
CA LYS A 117 -12.48 11.83 3.60
C LYS A 117 -11.49 12.29 4.68
N ASN A 118 -11.53 11.73 5.89
CA ASN A 118 -10.54 11.99 6.95
C ASN A 118 -9.53 10.84 7.04
N ILE A 119 -8.26 11.14 7.30
CA ILE A 119 -7.27 10.11 7.68
C ILE A 119 -7.52 9.74 9.13
N VAL A 120 -7.97 8.51 9.39
CA VAL A 120 -8.30 8.00 10.74
C VAL A 120 -7.26 7.04 11.30
N GLY A 121 -6.24 6.71 10.50
CA GLY A 121 -5.04 6.01 10.95
C GLY A 121 -3.99 5.92 9.87
N MET A 122 -2.78 5.56 10.26
CA MET A 122 -1.65 5.27 9.37
C MET A 122 -0.88 4.07 9.90
N ASP A 123 -0.47 3.17 9.03
CA ASP A 123 0.31 1.98 9.37
C ASP A 123 1.46 1.73 8.40
N TYR A 124 2.60 1.27 8.90
CA TYR A 124 3.70 0.80 8.07
C TYR A 124 3.53 -0.69 7.74
N LEU A 125 3.40 -0.99 6.45
CA LEU A 125 3.36 -2.32 5.87
C LEU A 125 4.71 -2.59 5.15
N PRO A 126 5.73 -3.11 5.86
CA PRO A 126 7.02 -3.51 5.27
C PRO A 126 6.86 -4.56 4.18
N SER A 127 7.81 -4.59 3.23
CA SER A 127 7.84 -5.62 2.19
C SER A 127 7.98 -7.05 2.75
N ILE A 128 7.62 -8.05 1.95
CA ILE A 128 7.73 -9.48 2.33
C ILE A 128 9.19 -9.91 2.58
N GLU A 129 10.15 -9.27 1.92
CA GLU A 129 11.59 -9.48 2.15
C GLU A 129 12.03 -8.98 3.53
N LYS A 130 11.35 -7.99 4.12
CA LYS A 130 11.65 -7.48 5.46
C LYS A 130 11.00 -8.32 6.55
N THR A 131 9.75 -8.73 6.37
CA THR A 131 9.03 -9.52 7.39
C THR A 131 9.38 -11.00 7.37
N LYS A 132 9.73 -11.57 6.22
CA LYS A 132 9.89 -13.01 5.95
C LYS A 132 8.62 -13.86 6.10
N GLU A 133 7.60 -13.36 6.80
CA GLU A 133 6.26 -13.93 6.94
C GLU A 133 5.17 -12.95 6.49
N ILE A 134 3.94 -13.42 6.29
CA ILE A 134 2.81 -12.56 5.89
C ILE A 134 2.37 -11.72 7.10
N LYS A 135 2.69 -10.42 7.09
CA LYS A 135 2.13 -9.45 8.03
C LYS A 135 0.73 -9.06 7.57
N MET A 136 -0.25 -9.12 8.48
CA MET A 136 -1.59 -8.54 8.30
C MET A 136 -1.76 -7.31 9.19
N ILE A 137 -2.46 -6.29 8.68
CA ILE A 137 -2.80 -5.06 9.40
C ILE A 137 -4.28 -4.75 9.15
N SER A 138 -5.01 -4.29 10.16
CA SER A 138 -6.43 -3.96 10.05
C SER A 138 -6.71 -2.52 10.41
N SER A 139 -7.62 -1.87 9.67
CA SER A 139 -8.00 -0.48 9.88
C SER A 139 -8.47 -0.24 11.33
N PRO A 140 -8.16 0.90 11.96
CA PRO A 140 -8.55 1.16 13.36
C PRO A 140 -10.08 1.11 13.52
N GLU A 141 -10.79 1.76 12.61
CA GLU A 141 -12.25 1.83 12.50
C GLU A 141 -12.73 1.39 11.09
N PRO A 142 -14.05 1.34 10.82
CA PRO A 142 -14.56 1.15 9.46
C PRO A 142 -14.14 2.25 8.48
N VAL A 143 -13.69 1.87 7.29
CA VAL A 143 -13.16 2.78 6.25
C VAL A 143 -13.85 2.57 4.90
N ASP A 144 -13.99 3.66 4.14
CA ASP A 144 -14.54 3.68 2.78
C ASP A 144 -13.43 3.64 1.72
N SER A 145 -12.21 4.04 2.09
CA SER A 145 -11.06 4.07 1.18
C SER A 145 -9.73 3.88 1.92
N VAL A 146 -8.73 3.39 1.18
CA VAL A 146 -7.36 3.16 1.68
C VAL A 146 -6.35 3.52 0.61
N VAL A 147 -5.24 4.17 0.99
CA VAL A 147 -4.10 4.41 0.09
C VAL A 147 -2.92 3.55 0.53
N GLU A 148 -2.42 2.72 -0.39
CA GLU A 148 -1.08 2.13 -0.34
C GLU A 148 -0.10 3.12 -0.97
N TYR A 149 0.63 3.90 -0.17
CA TYR A 149 1.70 4.79 -0.65
C TYR A 149 3.03 4.06 -0.67
N VAL A 150 3.75 4.10 -1.79
CA VAL A 150 5.06 3.46 -1.95
C VAL A 150 6.15 4.37 -1.40
N ILE A 151 6.87 3.90 -0.38
CA ILE A 151 8.01 4.63 0.19
C ILE A 151 9.17 4.59 -0.81
N LYS A 152 9.60 5.76 -1.27
CA LYS A 152 10.73 5.96 -2.18
C LYS A 152 11.99 6.28 -1.38
N LYS A 153 13.14 6.06 -2.01
CA LYS A 153 14.46 6.27 -1.39
C LYS A 153 14.69 7.72 -0.93
N ASP A 154 14.15 8.68 -1.69
CA ASP A 154 14.38 10.11 -1.50
C ASP A 154 13.21 10.80 -0.75
N ASP A 155 12.29 10.02 -0.15
CA ASP A 155 11.23 10.55 0.70
C ASP A 155 11.79 10.81 2.12
N ASP A 156 11.77 12.07 2.60
CA ASP A 156 12.16 12.47 3.96
C ASP A 156 11.29 11.84 5.09
N PHE A 157 10.31 11.01 4.72
CA PHE A 157 9.43 10.24 5.61
C PHE A 157 10.19 9.37 6.63
N PHE A 158 11.43 8.97 6.30
CA PHE A 158 12.28 8.09 7.10
C PHE A 158 12.72 8.64 8.48
N ILE A 159 12.42 9.91 8.82
CA ILE A 159 12.65 10.42 10.18
C ILE A 159 11.66 9.80 11.20
N PHE A 160 10.52 9.26 10.76
CA PHE A 160 9.53 8.63 11.64
C PHE A 160 9.71 7.11 11.79
N SER A 161 10.74 6.76 12.57
CA SER A 161 10.77 5.50 13.36
C SER A 161 9.46 5.34 14.16
N PRO A 162 8.96 4.12 14.45
CA PRO A 162 7.53 3.88 14.70
C PRO A 162 7.02 4.48 16.02
N LEU A 163 6.60 5.74 15.95
CA LEU A 163 6.13 6.53 17.08
C LEU A 163 4.72 7.07 16.83
N ARG A 164 3.95 7.06 17.92
CA ARG A 164 2.57 7.57 17.97
C ARG A 164 2.58 9.10 17.98
N ASN A 165 1.42 9.70 17.73
CA ASN A 165 1.15 11.13 17.88
C ASN A 165 1.86 12.06 16.86
N ILE A 166 1.63 11.83 15.56
CA ILE A 166 1.66 12.95 14.60
C ILE A 166 0.40 13.78 14.84
N SER A 167 0.56 14.97 15.43
CA SER A 167 -0.51 15.96 15.49
C SER A 167 -0.64 16.69 14.15
N LEU A 168 -1.48 16.16 13.26
CA LEU A 168 -2.15 17.01 12.26
C LEU A 168 -2.92 18.14 12.99
N PRO A 169 -3.21 19.28 12.34
CA PRO A 169 -3.98 20.39 12.94
C PRO A 169 -5.48 20.07 13.18
N LEU A 170 -5.82 18.80 13.42
CA LEU A 170 -7.13 18.33 13.85
C LEU A 170 -7.10 18.05 15.37
N LYS A 171 -7.96 18.76 16.13
CA LYS A 171 -8.18 18.50 17.56
C LYS A 171 -8.92 17.16 17.76
N ILE A 172 -8.22 16.03 17.72
CA ILE A 172 -8.79 14.73 18.07
C ILE A 172 -8.65 14.48 19.58
N LYS A 173 -9.77 14.29 20.27
CA LYS A 173 -9.85 14.32 21.74
C LYS A 173 -9.67 12.94 22.37
N GLY A 174 -8.47 12.38 22.22
CA GLY A 174 -7.89 11.36 23.11
C GLY A 174 -8.08 9.89 22.75
N LEU A 175 -7.00 9.11 22.89
CA LEU A 175 -6.99 7.75 23.42
C LEU A 175 -5.56 7.36 23.87
N ALA A 176 -5.44 6.41 24.82
CA ALA A 176 -4.22 5.69 25.20
C ALA A 176 -4.50 4.17 25.04
N ARG A 177 -3.60 3.17 25.18
CA ARG A 177 -2.17 3.03 25.60
C ARG A 177 -1.58 1.94 24.62
N ASN A 178 -0.52 1.13 24.78
CA ASN A 178 0.55 0.94 25.77
C ASN A 178 1.89 0.47 25.13
N ASP A 179 2.97 0.74 25.86
CA ASP A 179 4.23 -0.01 26.09
C ASP A 179 4.97 -0.78 24.96
N TRP A 180 6.21 -0.34 24.66
CA TRP A 180 7.44 -1.15 24.79
C TRP A 180 8.69 -0.24 24.82
N PHE A 181 9.86 -0.82 25.16
CA PHE A 181 11.21 -0.24 25.28
C PHE A 181 11.53 0.62 26.51
N SER A 182 12.49 0.13 27.30
CA SER A 182 13.21 0.80 28.39
C SER A 182 14.58 1.31 27.92
N GLY A 183 15.31 2.01 28.80
CA GLY A 183 16.77 2.21 28.64
C GLY A 183 17.23 3.33 27.70
N GLY A 184 16.83 4.58 27.94
CA GLY A 184 17.41 5.75 27.26
C GLY A 184 17.19 7.06 28.02
N GLU A 185 18.25 7.83 28.26
CA GLU A 185 18.14 9.16 28.89
C GLU A 185 17.43 10.15 27.94
N MET A 186 16.45 10.89 28.46
CA MET A 186 15.68 11.85 27.65
C MET A 186 15.98 13.30 28.07
N MET A 187 16.50 14.09 27.14
CA MET A 187 16.60 15.55 27.30
C MET A 187 15.45 16.25 26.58
N LEU A 188 14.59 16.91 27.34
CA LEU A 188 13.59 17.82 26.79
C LEU A 188 14.23 19.19 26.56
N SER A 189 14.21 19.64 25.31
CA SER A 189 14.54 21.02 24.91
C SER A 189 13.25 21.74 24.55
N ILE A 190 12.97 22.87 25.20
CA ILE A 190 11.91 23.79 24.79
C ILE A 190 12.52 24.74 23.77
N LEU A 191 11.89 24.85 22.59
CA LEU A 191 12.26 25.78 21.53
C LEU A 191 11.29 26.96 21.49
N ASP A 192 11.76 28.12 21.03
CA ASP A 192 10.89 29.21 20.60
C ASP A 192 10.35 29.01 19.17
N GLU A 193 9.53 29.96 18.71
CA GLU A 193 8.97 30.00 17.35
C GLU A 193 10.05 30.08 16.24
N ASN A 194 11.26 30.54 16.58
CA ASN A 194 12.43 30.61 15.70
C ASN A 194 13.33 29.36 15.82
N LYS A 195 12.85 28.30 16.48
CA LYS A 195 13.53 27.02 16.75
C LYS A 195 14.78 27.13 17.64
N LYS A 196 14.95 28.24 18.36
CA LYS A 196 16.08 28.43 19.29
C LYS A 196 15.77 27.81 20.64
N VAL A 197 16.74 27.12 21.23
CA VAL A 197 16.60 26.51 22.56
C VAL A 197 16.47 27.60 23.64
N ILE A 198 15.35 27.62 24.34
CA ILE A 198 15.04 28.56 25.43
C ILE A 198 15.02 27.92 26.82
N SER A 199 14.92 26.58 26.91
CA SER A 199 15.09 25.84 28.16
C SER A 199 15.46 24.38 27.88
N GLN A 200 16.22 23.76 28.79
CA GLN A 200 16.52 22.34 28.76
C GLN A 200 16.34 21.71 30.14
N LYS A 201 15.74 20.52 30.17
CA LYS A 201 15.66 19.68 31.37
C LYS A 201 16.03 18.24 31.01
N LYS A 202 17.12 17.76 31.62
CA LYS A 202 17.43 16.32 31.63
C LYS A 202 16.44 15.61 32.55
N ILE A 203 15.78 14.57 32.05
CA ILE A 203 14.95 13.68 32.86
C ILE A 203 15.69 12.35 32.98
N PHE A 204 16.12 12.04 34.21
CA PHE A 204 16.51 10.69 34.59
C PHE A 204 15.25 9.88 34.87
N SER A 205 15.08 8.77 34.15
CA SER A 205 14.18 7.71 34.57
C SER A 205 14.81 6.98 35.76
N GLN A 206 14.19 7.04 36.94
CA GLN A 206 14.54 6.10 38.00
C GLN A 206 13.94 4.74 37.65
N GLU A 207 14.80 3.85 37.15
CA GLU A 207 14.54 2.43 37.17
C GLU A 207 14.54 1.96 38.64
N LYS A 208 13.57 1.12 39.02
CA LYS A 208 13.46 0.60 40.38
C LYS A 208 14.04 -0.81 40.37
N ASP A 209 15.03 -1.05 41.23
CA ASP A 209 15.71 -2.35 41.35
C ASP A 209 14.74 -3.52 41.58
N PRO A 210 15.09 -4.73 41.11
CA PRO A 210 14.44 -5.97 41.47
C PRO A 210 14.93 -6.49 42.84
N ASP A 211 13.98 -6.80 43.73
CA ASP A 211 14.15 -7.70 44.88
C ASP A 211 13.70 -9.13 44.50
#